data_AF-A0A8T5JM59-F1
#
_entry.id   AF-A0A8T5JM59-F1
#
_cell.length_a   1.000
_cell.length_b   1.000
_cell.length_c   1.000
_cell.angle_alpha   90.00
_cell.angle_beta   90.00
_cell.angle_gamma   90.00
#
_symmetry.space_group_name_H-M   'P 1'
#
loop_
_entity.id
_entity.type
_entity.pdbx_description
1 polymer ?
#
loop_
_entity_poly.entity_id
_entity_poly.type
_entity_poly.pdbx_seq_one_letter_code
_entity_poly.pdbx_strand_id
1 'polypeptide(L)'
;MRRSIILVSAILVMLMFLVGCARYEVPYQDPETELGDEAPLEEPMDVEEPEFEVEADETAPMEVEEKKPVKKVVKKVVEEPEVEAEEEPEAMVEEEEVEPFSEKIWKPVGGELSELNKITVTEGELVKLNVQATDPDGDDLEYEFSAPLDNDGEWLTEIGDAGEYTVTVSVSDGLAETSQQVNVVVMHKNKPPVVEVLSEVTINEGETISLKPEITDPEGDDVEVTYSGWMTTSIKKVGYDEAGEHEVLIEATDGTHTVSETVVVIVEDMNRAPELEIEF
;
A
#
# COMPACT_ATOMS: atom_id res chain seq x y z
N MET A 1 52.60 45.87 -30.37
CA MET A 1 52.43 46.15 -28.94
C MET A 1 51.59 45.04 -28.33
N ARG A 2 52.12 44.37 -27.27
CA ARG A 2 51.48 43.54 -26.21
C ARG A 2 50.39 42.52 -26.63
N ARG A 3 50.66 41.20 -26.71
CA ARG A 3 50.83 40.14 -25.68
C ARG A 3 49.52 39.62 -25.04
N SER A 4 49.27 38.30 -25.21
CA SER A 4 48.70 37.28 -24.29
C SER A 4 48.12 36.12 -25.16
N ILE A 5 48.74 34.94 -25.30
CA ILE A 5 48.84 33.76 -24.39
C ILE A 5 47.44 33.31 -23.96
N ILE A 6 46.92 32.14 -24.40
CA ILE A 6 46.99 30.84 -23.68
C ILE A 6 46.92 29.63 -24.66
N LEU A 7 47.80 28.66 -24.39
CA LEU A 7 47.97 27.27 -24.88
C LEU A 7 46.82 26.38 -24.33
N VAL A 8 46.37 25.24 -24.90
CA VAL A 8 47.00 23.89 -24.94
C VAL A 8 45.97 23.01 -25.72
N SER A 9 46.26 22.56 -26.94
CA SER A 9 46.81 21.24 -27.34
C SER A 9 45.80 20.08 -27.37
N ALA A 10 45.19 19.88 -28.54
CA ALA A 10 44.82 18.56 -29.06
C ALA A 10 46.04 18.01 -29.84
N ILE A 11 46.33 16.70 -29.76
CA ILE A 11 46.87 15.83 -30.84
C ILE A 11 47.64 14.58 -30.29
N LEU A 12 47.22 13.42 -30.83
CA LEU A 12 47.94 12.17 -31.16
C LEU A 12 48.24 11.05 -30.13
N VAL A 13 47.52 9.93 -30.38
CA VAL A 13 48.00 8.60 -30.84
C VAL A 13 48.64 7.62 -29.84
N MET A 14 47.83 6.58 -29.55
CA MET A 14 48.09 5.14 -29.80
C MET A 14 49.47 4.58 -29.45
N LEU A 15 49.56 3.69 -28.44
CA LEU A 15 50.16 2.35 -28.57
C LEU A 15 50.05 1.49 -27.28
N MET A 16 49.57 0.26 -27.48
CA MET A 16 50.01 -1.04 -26.89
C MET A 16 49.79 -1.45 -25.42
N PHE A 17 48.95 -2.49 -25.31
CA PHE A 17 49.14 -3.82 -24.67
C PHE A 17 49.32 -3.99 -23.14
N LEU A 18 48.47 -4.90 -22.64
CA LEU A 18 48.65 -5.88 -21.56
C LEU A 18 48.68 -5.39 -20.12
N VAL A 19 47.58 -5.65 -19.41
CA VAL A 19 47.44 -6.37 -18.11
C VAL A 19 45.92 -6.53 -17.95
N GLY A 20 45.28 -7.66 -17.67
CA GLY A 20 45.67 -8.94 -17.10
C GLY A 20 44.41 -9.40 -16.36
N CYS A 21 43.57 -10.22 -17.00
CA CYS A 21 42.38 -10.80 -16.38
C CYS A 21 42.83 -11.83 -15.33
N ALA A 22 42.78 -11.48 -14.05
CA ALA A 22 42.88 -12.45 -12.98
C ALA A 22 41.53 -13.16 -12.83
N ARG A 23 41.48 -14.40 -13.33
CA ARG A 23 40.40 -15.36 -13.10
C ARG A 23 40.55 -15.85 -11.65
N TYR A 24 39.59 -15.51 -10.79
CA TYR A 24 39.57 -16.01 -9.41
C TYR A 24 38.91 -17.40 -9.43
N GLU A 25 39.72 -18.45 -9.35
CA GLU A 25 39.24 -19.83 -9.19
C GLU A 25 38.89 -20.04 -7.70
N VAL A 26 37.62 -20.32 -7.42
CA VAL A 26 37.17 -20.76 -6.09
C VAL A 26 37.49 -22.26 -5.99
N PRO A 27 38.31 -22.71 -5.03
CA PRO A 27 38.57 -24.14 -4.86
C PRO A 27 37.31 -24.83 -4.33
N TYR A 28 36.83 -25.81 -5.08
CA TYR A 28 35.81 -26.77 -4.67
C TYR A 28 36.35 -27.61 -3.50
N GLN A 29 35.74 -27.47 -2.32
CA GLN A 29 35.98 -28.38 -1.20
C GLN A 29 35.01 -29.56 -1.29
N ASP A 30 35.60 -30.75 -1.40
CA ASP A 30 34.97 -32.06 -1.35
C ASP A 30 34.45 -32.35 0.08
N PRO A 31 33.15 -32.59 0.30
CA PRO A 31 32.64 -32.97 1.61
C PRO A 31 32.30 -34.46 1.65
N GLU A 32 33.30 -35.33 1.75
CA GLU A 32 33.07 -36.67 2.30
C GLU A 32 34.13 -37.08 3.34
N THR A 33 33.58 -37.56 4.46
CA THR A 33 34.18 -38.35 5.54
C THR A 33 35.16 -37.67 6.48
N GLU A 34 34.74 -37.52 7.75
CA GLU A 34 35.30 -38.30 8.86
C GLU A 34 34.23 -38.51 9.96
N LEU A 35 33.97 -39.78 10.26
CA LEU A 35 33.32 -40.25 11.48
C LEU A 35 34.22 -39.89 12.68
N GLY A 36 33.63 -39.39 13.76
CA GLY A 36 34.35 -39.30 15.04
C GLY A 36 33.52 -38.68 16.16
N ASP A 37 33.22 -39.52 17.14
CA ASP A 37 32.84 -39.22 18.53
C ASP A 37 31.39 -38.81 18.82
N GLU A 38 30.63 -39.83 19.22
CA GLU A 38 29.39 -39.76 19.98
C GLU A 38 29.56 -38.87 21.22
N ALA A 39 28.82 -37.76 21.26
CA ALA A 39 28.57 -37.03 22.49
C ALA A 39 27.49 -37.77 23.31
N PRO A 40 27.64 -37.90 24.63
CA PRO A 40 26.67 -38.61 25.46
C PRO A 40 25.34 -37.84 25.48
N LEU A 41 24.24 -38.57 25.28
CA LEU A 41 22.88 -38.09 25.45
C LEU A 41 22.71 -37.67 26.92
N GLU A 42 22.58 -36.36 27.16
CA GLU A 42 22.10 -35.88 28.46
C GLU A 42 20.62 -36.27 28.59
N GLU A 43 20.32 -37.01 29.65
CA GLU A 43 18.97 -37.42 30.02
C GLU A 43 18.09 -36.16 30.24
N PRO A 44 16.82 -36.18 29.80
CA PRO A 44 15.96 -35.01 29.93
C PRO A 44 15.73 -34.72 31.43
N MET A 45 16.05 -33.49 31.84
CA MET A 45 15.63 -32.99 33.15
C MET A 45 14.10 -33.03 33.23
N ASP A 46 13.59 -33.80 34.19
CA ASP A 46 12.19 -33.77 34.59
C ASP A 46 11.83 -32.36 35.04
N VAL A 47 11.07 -31.65 34.19
CA VAL A 47 10.44 -30.39 34.55
C VAL A 47 9.15 -30.77 35.28
N GLU A 48 9.17 -30.73 36.61
CA GLU A 48 7.95 -30.82 37.42
C GLU A 48 7.07 -29.60 37.10
N GLU A 49 5.94 -29.85 36.45
CA GLU A 49 4.88 -28.88 36.24
C GLU A 49 4.31 -28.42 37.59
N PRO A 50 4.16 -27.11 37.86
CA PRO A 50 3.46 -26.68 39.05
C PRO A 50 1.95 -26.94 38.88
N GLU A 51 1.41 -27.87 39.66
CA GLU A 51 -0.03 -28.05 39.84
C GLU A 51 -0.62 -26.76 40.45
N PHE A 52 -1.23 -25.93 39.61
CA PHE A 52 -1.98 -24.76 40.06
C PHE A 52 -3.41 -25.20 40.40
N GLU A 53 -3.65 -25.49 41.68
CA GLU A 53 -4.99 -25.70 42.23
C GLU A 53 -5.81 -24.40 42.09
N VAL A 54 -6.72 -24.37 41.12
CA VAL A 54 -7.77 -23.36 41.03
C VAL A 54 -8.85 -23.69 42.06
N GLU A 55 -8.82 -23.02 43.21
CA GLU A 55 -9.97 -23.03 44.12
C GLU A 55 -11.17 -22.37 43.45
N ALA A 56 -12.20 -23.18 43.21
CA ALA A 56 -13.51 -22.70 42.77
C ALA A 56 -14.22 -22.03 43.97
N ASP A 57 -14.24 -20.71 43.98
CA ASP A 57 -15.12 -19.95 44.86
C ASP A 57 -16.53 -19.92 44.24
N GLU A 58 -17.38 -20.82 44.73
CA GLU A 58 -18.81 -20.76 44.54
C GLU A 58 -19.42 -19.62 45.38
N THR A 59 -20.35 -18.89 44.76
CA THR A 59 -21.54 -18.22 45.33
C THR A 59 -21.57 -16.68 45.32
N ALA A 60 -22.40 -16.12 44.43
CA ALA A 60 -23.60 -15.36 44.82
C ALA A 60 -24.42 -14.92 43.57
N PRO A 61 -25.77 -14.85 43.66
CA PRO A 61 -26.68 -14.92 42.51
C PRO A 61 -27.06 -13.57 41.88
N MET A 62 -27.42 -13.64 40.60
CA MET A 62 -28.12 -12.61 39.83
C MET A 62 -29.47 -12.24 40.47
N GLU A 63 -29.66 -10.96 40.79
CA GLU A 63 -30.98 -10.37 41.03
C GLU A 63 -31.53 -9.78 39.72
N VAL A 64 -32.62 -10.38 39.24
CA VAL A 64 -33.48 -9.86 38.19
C VAL A 64 -34.57 -9.02 38.86
N GLU A 65 -34.47 -7.70 38.80
CA GLU A 65 -35.59 -6.82 39.14
C GLU A 65 -36.39 -6.47 37.88
N GLU A 66 -37.57 -7.09 37.78
CA GLU A 66 -38.60 -6.79 36.79
C GLU A 66 -39.67 -5.84 37.35
N LYS A 67 -39.97 -4.80 36.55
CA LYS A 67 -41.25 -4.10 36.37
C LYS A 67 -41.60 -2.94 37.32
N LYS A 68 -41.89 -1.76 36.73
CA LYS A 68 -43.26 -1.33 36.33
C LYS A 68 -43.28 0.05 35.63
N PRO A 69 -44.32 0.33 34.80
CA PRO A 69 -44.32 1.42 33.81
C PRO A 69 -44.81 2.76 34.38
N VAL A 70 -44.19 3.87 33.95
CA VAL A 70 -44.61 5.22 34.32
C VAL A 70 -45.49 5.85 33.22
N LYS A 71 -46.61 6.40 33.67
CA LYS A 71 -47.72 6.97 32.90
C LYS A 71 -47.38 8.34 32.32
N LYS A 72 -48.01 8.62 31.18
CA LYS A 72 -48.22 9.92 30.53
C LYS A 72 -48.49 11.07 31.53
N VAL A 73 -47.77 12.18 31.36
CA VAL A 73 -48.24 13.52 31.75
C VAL A 73 -48.01 14.46 30.56
N VAL A 74 -49.04 15.25 30.28
CA VAL A 74 -49.25 16.07 29.09
C VAL A 74 -49.08 17.55 29.45
N LYS A 75 -48.51 18.31 28.51
CA LYS A 75 -48.58 19.76 28.24
C LYS A 75 -47.81 20.74 29.12
N LYS A 76 -46.89 21.45 28.46
CA LYS A 76 -46.88 22.93 28.34
C LYS A 76 -46.02 23.31 27.11
N VAL A 77 -46.61 23.49 25.94
CA VAL A 77 -46.85 24.81 25.29
C VAL A 77 -45.71 25.79 25.55
N VAL A 78 -44.76 25.82 24.62
CA VAL A 78 -43.88 26.95 24.35
C VAL A 78 -44.11 27.28 22.89
N GLU A 79 -44.53 28.52 22.64
CA GLU A 79 -44.84 29.05 21.31
C GLU A 79 -43.53 29.18 20.51
N GLU A 80 -43.52 28.60 19.32
CA GLU A 80 -42.48 28.80 18.30
C GLU A 80 -42.84 30.06 17.50
N PRO A 81 -41.89 30.97 17.21
CA PRO A 81 -42.15 32.12 16.35
C PRO A 81 -42.25 31.70 14.88
N GLU A 82 -43.25 32.25 14.19
CA GLU A 82 -43.46 32.17 12.74
C GLU A 82 -42.21 32.66 11.99
N VAL A 83 -41.57 31.76 11.24
CA VAL A 83 -40.53 32.12 10.27
C VAL A 83 -41.22 32.25 8.91
N GLU A 84 -41.18 33.47 8.39
CA GLU A 84 -41.71 33.84 7.08
C GLU A 84 -41.08 32.98 5.98
N ALA A 85 -41.93 32.45 5.11
CA ALA A 85 -41.55 31.73 3.92
C ALA A 85 -40.97 32.71 2.88
N GLU A 86 -39.66 32.64 2.66
CA GLU A 86 -39.03 33.21 1.48
C GLU A 86 -39.05 32.16 0.37
N GLU A 87 -39.68 32.53 -0.75
CA GLU A 87 -39.87 31.66 -1.91
C GLU A 87 -38.54 31.28 -2.58
N GLU A 88 -38.41 30.00 -2.92
CA GLU A 88 -37.31 29.43 -3.68
C GLU A 88 -37.24 30.07 -5.08
N PRO A 89 -36.06 30.52 -5.55
CA PRO A 89 -35.89 30.74 -6.98
C PRO A 89 -35.68 29.39 -7.67
N GLU A 90 -36.65 29.00 -8.50
CA GLU A 90 -36.56 27.88 -9.43
C GLU A 90 -35.28 28.00 -10.27
N ALA A 91 -34.30 27.12 -10.01
CA ALA A 91 -33.11 27.00 -10.81
C ALA A 91 -33.49 26.40 -12.17
N MET A 92 -33.29 27.20 -13.21
CA MET A 92 -33.38 26.80 -14.61
C MET A 92 -32.47 25.59 -14.84
N VAL A 93 -33.08 24.46 -15.21
CA VAL A 93 -32.37 23.30 -15.73
C VAL A 93 -31.90 23.66 -17.13
N GLU A 94 -30.62 24.02 -17.28
CA GLU A 94 -29.97 24.04 -18.58
C GLU A 94 -29.85 22.58 -19.03
N GLU A 95 -30.68 22.19 -19.99
CA GLU A 95 -30.54 20.93 -20.70
C GLU A 95 -29.22 20.98 -21.48
N GLU A 96 -28.18 20.35 -20.94
CA GLU A 96 -26.91 20.16 -21.63
C GLU A 96 -27.16 19.19 -22.80
N GLU A 97 -27.16 19.73 -24.02
CA GLU A 97 -27.24 18.95 -25.25
C GLU A 97 -26.04 17.99 -25.31
N VAL A 98 -26.29 16.71 -25.08
CA VAL A 98 -25.29 15.66 -25.23
C VAL A 98 -25.00 15.49 -26.72
N GLU A 99 -23.89 16.06 -27.18
CA GLU A 99 -23.36 15.86 -28.53
C GLU A 99 -23.25 14.34 -28.83
N PRO A 100 -23.85 13.82 -29.91
CA PRO A 100 -23.80 12.39 -30.19
C PRO A 100 -22.35 12.00 -30.46
N PHE A 101 -21.88 11.01 -29.70
CA PHE A 101 -20.59 10.34 -29.82
C PHE A 101 -20.25 10.10 -31.29
N SER A 102 -19.32 10.89 -31.84
CA SER A 102 -18.88 10.71 -33.21
C SER A 102 -18.20 9.34 -33.30
N GLU A 103 -18.82 8.40 -34.01
CA GLU A 103 -18.24 7.11 -34.39
C GLU A 103 -16.94 7.37 -35.16
N LYS A 104 -15.83 7.33 -34.46
CA LYS A 104 -14.51 7.47 -35.05
C LYS A 104 -14.16 6.14 -35.71
N ILE A 105 -14.56 6.02 -36.97
CA ILE A 105 -14.24 4.91 -37.88
C ILE A 105 -12.71 4.72 -37.88
N TRP A 106 -12.23 3.65 -37.25
CA TRP A 106 -10.82 3.29 -37.23
C TRP A 106 -10.38 2.79 -38.61
N LYS A 107 -9.35 3.40 -39.17
CA LYS A 107 -8.54 2.84 -40.25
C LYS A 107 -7.16 2.54 -39.66
N PRO A 108 -6.66 1.30 -39.67
CA PRO A 108 -5.34 1.03 -39.11
C PRO A 108 -4.26 1.64 -40.02
N VAL A 109 -3.57 2.65 -39.51
CA VAL A 109 -2.33 3.19 -40.09
C VAL A 109 -1.18 2.73 -39.20
N GLY A 110 -0.22 2.03 -39.80
CA GLY A 110 0.93 1.45 -39.11
C GLY A 110 1.77 2.49 -38.37
N GLY A 111 1.87 2.30 -37.06
CA GLY A 111 2.77 2.97 -36.12
C GLY A 111 2.78 2.18 -34.82
N GLU A 112 3.96 1.93 -34.25
CA GLU A 112 4.26 1.27 -32.96
C GLU A 112 3.10 0.52 -32.26
N LEU A 113 3.11 -0.80 -32.44
CA LEU A 113 2.02 -1.74 -32.10
C LEU A 113 1.87 -2.09 -30.60
N SER A 114 2.53 -1.42 -29.65
CA SER A 114 2.51 -1.85 -28.24
C SER A 114 1.38 -1.27 -27.39
N GLU A 115 0.86 -0.07 -27.70
CA GLU A 115 -0.07 0.64 -26.79
C GLU A 115 -1.54 0.63 -27.24
N LEU A 116 -1.82 0.34 -28.52
CA LEU A 116 -3.19 0.42 -29.05
C LEU A 116 -4.08 -0.77 -28.67
N ASN A 117 -3.47 -1.85 -28.20
CA ASN A 117 -4.16 -3.08 -27.80
C ASN A 117 -3.99 -3.36 -26.30
N LYS A 118 -3.88 -2.31 -25.48
CA LYS A 118 -3.80 -2.43 -24.03
C LYS A 118 -5.11 -1.98 -23.39
N ILE A 119 -5.65 -2.81 -22.51
CA ILE A 119 -6.77 -2.50 -21.62
C ILE A 119 -6.24 -2.56 -20.20
N THR A 120 -6.56 -1.55 -19.38
CA THR A 120 -6.24 -1.55 -17.96
C THR A 120 -7.54 -1.47 -17.17
N VAL A 121 -7.71 -2.39 -16.22
CA VAL A 121 -8.83 -2.42 -15.27
C VAL A 121 -8.30 -2.65 -13.85
N THR A 122 -9.13 -2.43 -12.85
CA THR A 122 -8.83 -2.82 -11.45
C THR A 122 -9.56 -4.12 -11.11
N GLU A 123 -9.00 -4.94 -10.22
CA GLU A 123 -9.69 -6.14 -9.70
C GLU A 123 -11.13 -5.84 -9.25
N GLY A 124 -12.07 -6.67 -9.68
CA GLY A 124 -13.51 -6.51 -9.46
C GLY A 124 -14.25 -5.81 -10.60
N GLU A 125 -13.54 -5.30 -11.61
CA GLU A 125 -14.14 -4.67 -12.80
C GLU A 125 -14.35 -5.68 -13.94
N LEU A 126 -15.34 -5.38 -14.80
CA LEU A 126 -15.65 -6.17 -15.98
C LEU A 126 -14.77 -5.72 -17.16
N VAL A 127 -13.97 -6.63 -17.67
CA VAL A 127 -13.32 -6.51 -18.98
C VAL A 127 -14.31 -6.94 -20.05
N LYS A 128 -14.49 -6.11 -21.07
CA LYS A 128 -15.31 -6.45 -22.24
C LYS A 128 -14.62 -5.99 -23.53
N LEU A 129 -14.38 -6.93 -24.44
CA LEU A 129 -13.83 -6.62 -25.75
C LEU A 129 -14.92 -6.22 -26.74
N ASN A 130 -14.82 -5.01 -27.29
CA ASN A 130 -15.66 -4.59 -28.41
C ASN A 130 -14.93 -4.86 -29.74
N VAL A 131 -15.14 -6.05 -30.29
CA VAL A 131 -14.51 -6.50 -31.55
C VAL A 131 -15.42 -6.18 -32.72
N GLN A 132 -14.84 -5.70 -33.81
CA GLN A 132 -15.54 -5.41 -35.05
C GLN A 132 -14.76 -6.06 -36.21
N ALA A 133 -15.40 -7.00 -36.90
CA ALA A 133 -14.86 -7.64 -38.10
C ALA A 133 -15.90 -7.63 -39.22
N THR A 134 -15.43 -7.65 -40.47
CA THR A 134 -16.27 -7.65 -41.67
C THR A 134 -15.73 -8.65 -42.67
N ASP A 135 -16.60 -9.47 -43.23
CA ASP A 135 -16.25 -10.35 -44.35
C ASP A 135 -16.54 -9.66 -45.70
N PRO A 136 -15.59 -9.62 -46.66
CA PRO A 136 -15.80 -9.00 -47.97
C PRO A 136 -16.86 -9.70 -48.86
N ASP A 137 -17.04 -11.00 -48.68
CA ASP A 137 -17.99 -11.81 -49.42
C ASP A 137 -19.37 -11.86 -48.72
N GLY A 138 -19.43 -11.37 -47.48
CA GLY A 138 -20.63 -11.26 -46.68
C GLY A 138 -20.98 -12.55 -45.94
N ASP A 139 -20.01 -13.43 -45.74
CA ASP A 139 -20.17 -14.66 -44.97
C ASP A 139 -20.34 -14.37 -43.46
N ASP A 140 -21.02 -15.28 -42.77
CA ASP A 140 -21.21 -15.19 -41.32
C ASP A 140 -19.87 -15.39 -40.60
N LEU A 141 -19.59 -14.53 -39.61
CA LEU A 141 -18.35 -14.57 -38.84
C LEU A 141 -18.56 -15.23 -37.47
N GLU A 142 -17.71 -16.19 -37.15
CA GLU A 142 -17.59 -16.81 -35.84
C GLU A 142 -16.41 -16.21 -35.07
N TYR A 143 -16.61 -15.89 -33.80
CA TYR A 143 -15.62 -15.29 -32.90
C TYR A 143 -15.20 -16.30 -31.83
N GLU A 144 -13.90 -16.33 -31.53
CA GLU A 144 -13.34 -17.11 -30.45
C GLU A 144 -12.41 -16.22 -29.61
N PHE A 145 -12.55 -16.33 -28.29
CA PHE A 145 -11.73 -15.59 -27.32
C PHE A 145 -10.93 -16.58 -26.49
N SER A 146 -9.64 -16.32 -26.33
CA SER A 146 -8.83 -17.10 -25.40
C SER A 146 -9.14 -16.70 -23.95
N ALA A 147 -8.92 -17.63 -23.03
CA ALA A 147 -8.95 -17.36 -21.59
C ALA A 147 -8.06 -16.14 -21.22
N PRO A 148 -8.43 -15.38 -20.17
CA PRO A 148 -9.52 -15.62 -19.22
C PRO A 148 -10.92 -15.15 -19.68
N LEU A 149 -11.06 -14.63 -20.91
CA LEU A 149 -12.37 -14.22 -21.44
C LEU A 149 -13.29 -15.42 -21.66
N ASP A 150 -14.60 -15.19 -21.53
CA ASP A 150 -15.64 -16.12 -21.94
C ASP A 150 -15.97 -16.02 -23.44
N ASN A 151 -16.99 -16.77 -23.88
CA ASN A 151 -17.39 -16.81 -25.29
C ASN A 151 -17.99 -15.49 -25.79
N ASP A 152 -18.44 -14.62 -24.89
CA ASP A 152 -18.98 -13.29 -25.22
C ASP A 152 -17.88 -12.22 -25.21
N GLY A 153 -16.63 -12.61 -24.96
CA GLY A 153 -15.48 -11.69 -24.87
C GLY A 153 -15.51 -10.86 -23.59
N GLU A 154 -16.08 -11.41 -22.52
CA GLU A 154 -16.22 -10.79 -21.21
C GLU A 154 -15.39 -11.53 -20.15
N TRP A 155 -14.87 -10.78 -19.18
CA TRP A 155 -14.22 -11.32 -17.99
C TRP A 155 -14.47 -10.41 -16.80
N LEU A 156 -15.23 -10.90 -15.81
CA LEU A 156 -15.37 -10.23 -14.52
C LEU A 156 -14.16 -10.60 -13.66
N THR A 157 -13.25 -9.65 -13.45
CA THR A 157 -12.06 -9.87 -12.63
C THR A 157 -12.44 -10.02 -11.15
N GLU A 158 -11.68 -10.81 -10.41
CA GLU A 158 -11.82 -11.01 -8.97
C GLU A 158 -10.59 -10.50 -8.20
N ILE A 159 -10.71 -10.42 -6.87
CA ILE A 159 -9.54 -10.15 -6.02
C ILE A 159 -8.56 -11.32 -6.14
N GLY A 160 -7.31 -11.04 -6.51
CA GLY A 160 -6.28 -12.02 -6.81
C GLY A 160 -5.98 -12.19 -8.30
N ASP A 161 -6.75 -11.56 -9.19
CA ASP A 161 -6.54 -11.58 -10.64
C ASP A 161 -5.56 -10.48 -11.12
N ALA A 162 -4.94 -9.72 -10.22
CA ALA A 162 -3.95 -8.73 -10.62
C ALA A 162 -2.78 -9.36 -11.41
N GLY A 163 -2.42 -8.71 -12.52
CA GLY A 163 -1.39 -9.20 -13.43
C GLY A 163 -1.59 -8.75 -14.86
N GLU A 164 -0.71 -9.25 -15.75
CA GLU A 164 -0.81 -9.01 -17.19
C GLU A 164 -1.26 -10.29 -17.92
N TYR A 165 -2.25 -10.14 -18.77
CA TYR A 165 -2.88 -11.23 -19.51
C TYR A 165 -2.82 -10.91 -21.00
N THR A 166 -2.25 -11.83 -21.78
CA THR A 166 -2.31 -11.74 -23.25
C THR A 166 -3.47 -12.58 -23.74
N VAL A 167 -4.55 -11.94 -24.16
CA VAL A 167 -5.71 -12.59 -24.75
C VAL A 167 -5.62 -12.55 -26.27
N THR A 168 -6.08 -13.60 -26.93
CA THR A 168 -6.16 -13.72 -28.38
C THR A 168 -7.61 -13.75 -28.79
N VAL A 169 -7.97 -12.89 -29.75
CA VAL A 169 -9.26 -12.87 -30.42
C VAL A 169 -9.08 -13.46 -31.80
N SER A 170 -9.81 -14.52 -32.12
CA SER A 170 -9.86 -15.15 -33.44
C SER A 170 -11.22 -14.92 -34.09
N VAL A 171 -11.22 -14.68 -35.40
CA VAL A 171 -12.43 -14.53 -36.21
C VAL A 171 -12.31 -15.40 -37.46
N SER A 172 -13.32 -16.22 -37.74
CA SER A 172 -13.37 -17.13 -38.89
C SER A 172 -14.68 -17.03 -39.65
N ASP A 173 -14.61 -17.18 -40.98
CA ASP A 173 -15.74 -17.36 -41.90
C ASP A 173 -16.01 -18.86 -42.19
N GLY A 174 -15.32 -19.77 -41.49
CA GLY A 174 -15.36 -21.23 -41.72
C GLY A 174 -14.41 -21.73 -42.82
N LEU A 175 -13.73 -20.85 -43.57
CA LEU A 175 -12.74 -21.18 -44.60
C LEU A 175 -11.35 -20.63 -44.27
N ALA A 176 -11.29 -19.43 -43.70
CA ALA A 176 -10.13 -18.69 -43.27
C ALA A 176 -10.33 -18.18 -41.83
N GLU A 177 -9.22 -17.85 -41.20
CA GLU A 177 -9.19 -17.33 -39.84
C GLU A 177 -8.17 -16.21 -39.75
N THR A 178 -8.48 -15.17 -38.97
CA THR A 178 -7.53 -14.15 -38.55
C THR A 178 -7.57 -14.02 -37.04
N SER A 179 -6.45 -13.65 -36.43
CA SER A 179 -6.39 -13.41 -34.99
C SER A 179 -5.58 -12.18 -34.61
N GLN A 180 -5.90 -11.62 -33.45
CA GLN A 180 -5.23 -10.47 -32.86
C GLN A 180 -5.04 -10.64 -31.36
N GLN A 181 -3.89 -10.21 -30.86
CA GLN A 181 -3.61 -10.20 -29.42
C GLN A 181 -3.96 -8.86 -28.78
N VAL A 182 -4.47 -8.91 -27.56
CA VAL A 182 -4.78 -7.78 -26.69
C VAL A 182 -4.11 -8.05 -25.34
N ASN A 183 -3.42 -7.04 -24.81
CA ASN A 183 -2.87 -7.07 -23.46
C ASN A 183 -3.91 -6.49 -22.50
N VAL A 184 -4.31 -7.27 -21.50
CA VAL A 184 -5.18 -6.85 -20.41
C VAL A 184 -4.33 -6.79 -19.15
N VAL A 185 -4.24 -5.61 -18.55
CA VAL A 185 -3.56 -5.37 -17.29
C VAL A 185 -4.60 -5.19 -16.20
N VAL A 186 -4.63 -6.10 -15.25
CA VAL A 186 -5.46 -6.00 -14.06
C VAL A 186 -4.61 -5.43 -12.94
N MET A 187 -4.96 -4.24 -12.49
CA MET A 187 -4.32 -3.56 -11.37
C MET A 187 -4.91 -4.10 -10.06
N HIS A 188 -4.05 -4.26 -9.04
CA HIS A 188 -4.51 -4.57 -7.70
C HIS A 188 -5.55 -3.56 -7.23
N LYS A 189 -6.59 -4.05 -6.55
CA LYS A 189 -7.45 -3.16 -5.79
C LYS A 189 -6.72 -2.76 -4.51
N ASN A 190 -6.21 -1.53 -4.50
CA ASN A 190 -5.34 -1.05 -3.42
C ASN A 190 -5.99 -1.19 -2.04
N LYS A 191 -5.20 -1.61 -1.05
CA LYS A 191 -5.58 -1.66 0.36
C LYS A 191 -4.71 -0.67 1.15
N PRO A 192 -5.19 -0.18 2.31
CA PRO A 192 -4.36 0.68 3.14
C PRO A 192 -3.13 -0.06 3.68
N PRO A 193 -2.03 0.66 3.95
CA PRO A 193 -0.86 0.09 4.62
C PRO A 193 -1.21 -0.33 6.05
N VAL A 194 -0.46 -1.29 6.58
CA VAL A 194 -0.56 -1.80 7.94
C VAL A 194 0.60 -1.25 8.77
N VAL A 195 0.28 -0.65 9.91
CA VAL A 195 1.25 -0.08 10.86
C VAL A 195 1.18 -0.84 12.16
N GLU A 196 2.29 -1.44 12.58
CA GLU A 196 2.46 -2.06 13.90
C GLU A 196 3.48 -1.26 14.71
N VAL A 197 3.02 -0.70 15.83
CA VAL A 197 3.86 0.10 16.73
C VAL A 197 3.40 -0.07 18.18
N LEU A 198 4.32 0.13 19.11
CA LEU A 198 3.99 0.19 20.54
C LEU A 198 3.07 1.39 20.79
N SER A 199 1.98 1.19 21.53
CA SER A 199 1.08 2.28 21.92
C SER A 199 1.67 3.19 22.99
N GLU A 200 2.63 2.69 23.77
CA GLU A 200 3.28 3.44 24.86
C GLU A 200 4.78 3.08 24.96
N VAL A 201 5.61 4.09 25.24
CA VAL A 201 7.06 3.96 25.47
C VAL A 201 7.47 4.83 26.66
N THR A 202 8.25 4.27 27.59
CA THR A 202 8.84 5.02 28.71
C THR A 202 10.34 5.24 28.47
N ILE A 203 10.83 6.46 28.70
CA ILE A 203 12.24 6.83 28.53
C ILE A 203 12.67 7.87 29.58
N ASN A 204 13.94 7.88 29.98
CA ASN A 204 14.46 8.91 30.88
C ASN A 204 14.90 10.16 30.10
N GLU A 205 14.81 11.32 30.76
CA GLU A 205 15.42 12.54 30.22
C GLU A 205 16.92 12.38 29.93
N GLY A 206 17.39 13.04 28.87
CA GLY A 206 18.78 12.98 28.42
C GLY A 206 19.11 11.77 27.54
N GLU A 207 18.25 10.75 27.49
CA GLU A 207 18.37 9.61 26.58
C GLU A 207 17.90 9.97 25.15
N THR A 208 18.10 9.05 24.21
CA THR A 208 17.65 9.20 22.82
C THR A 208 16.59 8.15 22.55
N ILE A 209 15.38 8.59 22.23
CA ILE A 209 14.30 7.71 21.77
C ILE A 209 14.46 7.43 20.27
N SER A 210 14.17 6.19 19.88
CA SER A 210 14.02 5.79 18.48
C SER A 210 12.74 4.99 18.33
N LEU A 211 11.76 5.56 17.63
CA LEU A 211 10.56 4.84 17.23
C LEU A 211 10.80 4.17 15.88
N LYS A 212 10.53 2.87 15.83
CA LYS A 212 10.69 2.03 14.63
C LYS A 212 9.41 1.21 14.46
N PRO A 213 8.33 1.81 13.93
CA PRO A 213 7.14 1.05 13.58
C PRO A 213 7.48 0.02 12.49
N GLU A 214 6.85 -1.15 12.56
CA GLU A 214 6.84 -2.10 11.45
C GLU A 214 5.70 -1.71 10.51
N ILE A 215 6.03 -1.38 9.27
CA ILE A 215 5.07 -0.88 8.28
C ILE A 215 5.15 -1.76 7.06
N THR A 216 4.01 -2.26 6.63
CA THR A 216 3.89 -3.13 5.45
C THR A 216 2.71 -2.68 4.60
N ASP A 217 2.85 -2.83 3.29
CA ASP A 217 1.76 -2.64 2.35
C ASP A 217 1.30 -4.01 1.81
N PRO A 218 -0.01 -4.32 1.77
CA PRO A 218 -0.48 -5.64 1.31
C PRO A 218 -0.16 -5.95 -0.16
N GLU A 219 -0.06 -4.93 -1.00
CA GLU A 219 0.28 -5.04 -2.42
C GLU A 219 1.78 -4.86 -2.67
N GLY A 220 2.53 -4.42 -1.65
CA GLY A 220 3.98 -4.22 -1.70
C GLY A 220 4.38 -2.86 -2.25
N ASP A 221 3.45 -1.90 -2.24
CA ASP A 221 3.70 -0.52 -2.65
C ASP A 221 4.64 0.21 -1.67
N ASP A 222 5.33 1.24 -2.18
CA ASP A 222 6.22 2.07 -1.36
C ASP A 222 5.39 2.91 -0.38
N VAL A 223 5.69 2.80 0.92
CA VAL A 223 4.99 3.56 1.97
C VAL A 223 5.85 4.72 2.48
N GLU A 224 5.32 5.94 2.38
CA GLU A 224 5.92 7.12 2.99
C GLU A 224 5.47 7.26 4.45
N VAL A 225 6.42 7.55 5.35
CA VAL A 225 6.19 7.62 6.80
C VAL A 225 6.58 8.98 7.33
N THR A 226 5.67 9.64 8.04
CA THR A 226 5.91 10.92 8.69
C THR A 226 5.65 10.85 10.18
N TYR A 227 6.32 11.72 10.92
CA TYR A 227 6.17 11.85 12.37
C TYR A 227 5.73 13.28 12.67
N SER A 228 4.77 13.43 13.56
CA SER A 228 4.32 14.74 14.06
C SER A 228 3.95 14.68 15.54
N GLY A 229 3.65 15.84 16.12
CA GLY A 229 3.46 15.99 17.57
C GLY A 229 4.77 16.31 18.28
N TRP A 230 5.10 15.60 19.35
CA TRP A 230 6.27 15.90 20.18
C TRP A 230 7.63 15.60 19.51
N MET A 231 7.65 14.69 18.53
CA MET A 231 8.80 14.44 17.66
C MET A 231 8.38 14.48 16.19
N THR A 232 9.25 15.01 15.33
CA THR A 232 9.00 15.16 13.87
C THR A 232 9.89 14.25 13.02
N THR A 233 10.68 13.41 13.67
CA THR A 233 11.60 12.45 13.06
C THR A 233 11.55 11.17 13.87
N SER A 234 11.95 10.03 13.30
CA SER A 234 11.95 8.73 14.00
C SER A 234 12.90 8.64 15.20
N ILE A 235 13.82 9.59 15.34
CA ILE A 235 14.79 9.68 16.44
C ILE A 235 14.73 11.07 17.04
N LYS A 236 14.73 11.16 18.38
CA LYS A 236 14.82 12.42 19.13
C LYS A 236 15.69 12.23 20.36
N LYS A 237 16.57 13.20 20.64
CA LYS A 237 17.25 13.29 21.94
C LYS A 237 16.33 14.02 22.92
N VAL A 238 16.01 13.38 24.04
CA VAL A 238 15.10 13.91 25.06
C VAL A 238 15.83 14.96 25.89
N GLY A 239 15.25 16.14 26.00
CA GLY A 239 15.71 17.23 26.85
C GLY A 239 15.43 16.95 28.33
N TYR A 240 16.09 17.69 29.22
CA TYR A 240 15.87 17.60 30.67
C TYR A 240 14.75 18.52 31.20
N ASP A 241 13.98 19.10 30.29
CA ASP A 241 12.80 19.91 30.61
C ASP A 241 11.59 19.34 29.83
N GLU A 242 11.66 18.05 29.47
CA GLU A 242 10.67 17.34 28.67
C GLU A 242 9.98 16.22 29.45
N ALA A 243 10.14 16.12 30.78
CA ALA A 243 9.39 15.19 31.62
C ALA A 243 7.86 15.33 31.46
N GLY A 244 7.16 14.19 31.48
CA GLY A 244 5.71 14.11 31.33
C GLY A 244 5.26 13.18 30.20
N GLU A 245 3.96 13.19 29.92
CA GLU A 245 3.35 12.41 28.84
C GLU A 245 3.30 13.24 27.55
N HIS A 246 3.73 12.62 26.46
CA HIS A 246 3.74 13.23 25.13
C HIS A 246 3.09 12.30 24.11
N GLU A 247 2.48 12.88 23.09
CA GLU A 247 1.92 12.13 21.98
C GLU A 247 2.77 12.32 20.73
N VAL A 248 3.00 11.23 20.02
CA VAL A 248 3.67 11.18 18.73
C VAL A 248 2.71 10.53 17.75
N LEU A 249 2.34 11.27 16.71
CA LEU A 249 1.53 10.75 15.62
C LEU A 249 2.46 10.24 14.52
N ILE A 250 2.27 8.99 14.13
CA ILE A 250 2.95 8.34 13.02
C ILE A 250 1.92 8.20 11.91
N GLU A 251 2.17 8.79 10.75
CA GLU A 251 1.32 8.64 9.57
C GLU A 251 2.08 7.84 8.51
N ALA A 252 1.41 6.85 7.91
CA ALA A 252 1.93 6.01 6.85
C ALA A 252 1.00 6.09 5.64
N THR A 253 1.52 6.35 4.45
CA THR A 253 0.72 6.49 3.22
C THR A 253 1.36 5.82 2.02
N ASP A 254 0.55 5.10 1.24
CA ASP A 254 0.92 4.52 -0.07
C ASP A 254 0.68 5.51 -1.24
N GLY A 255 0.30 6.76 -0.92
CA GLY A 255 -0.07 7.80 -1.89
C GLY A 255 -1.56 7.84 -2.26
N THR A 256 -2.33 6.80 -1.93
CA THR A 256 -3.79 6.72 -2.14
C THR A 256 -4.57 6.54 -0.84
N HIS A 257 -4.04 5.78 0.10
CA HIS A 257 -4.54 5.58 1.45
C HIS A 257 -3.53 6.08 2.47
N THR A 258 -4.03 6.48 3.63
CA THR A 258 -3.23 6.96 4.75
C THR A 258 -3.77 6.35 6.04
N VAL A 259 -2.87 5.80 6.85
CA VAL A 259 -3.15 5.27 8.19
C VAL A 259 -2.33 6.04 9.20
N SER A 260 -2.90 6.29 10.37
CA SER A 260 -2.24 7.05 11.43
C SER A 260 -2.34 6.31 12.76
N GLU A 261 -1.22 6.18 13.46
CA GLU A 261 -1.12 5.58 14.79
C GLU A 261 -0.50 6.58 15.78
N THR A 262 -1.03 6.59 17.01
CA THR A 262 -0.52 7.47 18.07
C THR A 262 0.26 6.65 19.10
N VAL A 263 1.49 7.09 19.38
CA VAL A 263 2.35 6.55 20.42
C VAL A 263 2.43 7.53 21.58
N VAL A 264 2.11 7.06 22.79
CA VAL A 264 2.31 7.82 24.02
C VAL A 264 3.75 7.63 24.51
N VAL A 265 4.47 8.70 24.75
CA VAL A 265 5.84 8.69 25.29
C VAL A 265 5.82 9.28 26.69
N ILE A 266 6.15 8.45 27.68
CA ILE A 266 6.29 8.86 29.07
C ILE A 266 7.77 9.18 29.32
N VAL A 267 8.07 10.45 29.52
CA VAL A 267 9.42 10.92 29.86
C VAL A 267 9.56 11.03 31.38
N GLU A 268 10.45 10.23 31.95
CA GLU A 268 10.76 10.23 33.37
C GLU A 268 11.79 11.33 33.71
N ASP A 269 11.44 12.15 34.71
CA ASP A 269 12.28 13.23 35.22
C ASP A 269 13.60 12.72 35.79
N MET A 270 14.71 13.34 35.40
CA MET A 270 16.04 13.01 35.92
C MET A 270 16.66 14.14 36.72
N ASN A 271 16.91 13.87 38.00
CA ASN A 271 17.48 14.85 38.92
C ASN A 271 18.85 15.38 38.43
N ARG A 272 18.94 16.70 38.25
CA ARG A 272 20.17 17.44 37.94
C ARG A 272 20.67 18.24 39.15
N ALA A 273 21.98 18.46 39.20
CA ALA A 273 22.56 19.38 40.20
C ALA A 273 22.14 20.84 39.90
N PRO A 274 21.96 21.69 40.92
CA PRO A 274 21.60 23.10 40.70
C PRO A 274 22.75 23.87 40.04
N GLU A 275 22.41 24.75 39.11
CA GLU A 275 23.35 25.70 38.50
C GLU A 275 23.33 27.03 39.29
N LEU A 276 24.52 27.64 39.45
CA LEU A 276 24.68 28.93 40.13
C LEU A 276 25.39 29.90 39.18
N GLU A 277 24.71 30.98 38.80
CA GLU A 277 25.27 32.07 38.01
C GLU A 277 25.25 33.39 38.82
N ILE A 278 26.33 34.16 38.75
CA ILE A 278 26.46 35.47 39.41
C ILE A 278 26.69 36.53 38.32
N GLU A 279 25.71 37.40 38.13
CA GLU A 279 25.78 38.57 37.24
C GLU A 279 26.51 39.74 37.94
N PHE A 280 27.38 40.46 37.22
CA PHE A 280 28.15 41.62 37.74
C PHE A 280 27.69 42.95 37.15
#